data_AF-A0A559LYK0-F1
#
_entry.id   AF-A0A559LYK0-F1
#
_cell.length_a   1.000
_cell.length_b   1.000
_cell.length_c   1.000
_cell.angle_alpha   90.00
_cell.angle_beta   90.00
_cell.angle_gamma   90.00
#
_symmetry.space_group_name_H-M   'P 1'
#
loop_
_entity.id
_entity.type
_entity.pdbx_description
1 polymer ?
#
loop_
_entity_poly.entity_id
_entity_poly.type
_entity_poly.pdbx_seq_one_letter_code
_entity_poly.pdbx_strand_id
1 'polypeptide(L)'
;PNKTIISQTDFNLAYNNFTATGPVLSITQDMINEALANITLSTMYTLPIWNTTVEAKTTTYINIYSLTSPLNLYLPYALCLALAIPFLLLGANSLRLNGVPAIDGGFVQILATTTGNRGLENAAAGGCLGGSENTPRELMDMKIRFGELVGQHGEVDKGGVKRAGFGTEGEVVSLRKRTVYGR
;
A
#
# COMPACT_ATOMS: atom_id res chain seq x y z
N PRO A 1 -31.17 -48.76 27.19
CA PRO A 1 -31.99 -48.09 26.15
C PRO A 1 -31.67 -48.66 24.76
N ASN A 2 -32.69 -49.20 24.08
CA ASN A 2 -32.60 -50.13 22.95
C ASN A 2 -31.66 -49.67 21.82
N LYS A 3 -30.72 -50.55 21.45
CA LYS A 3 -29.65 -50.31 20.45
C LYS A 3 -29.94 -51.01 19.12
N THR A 4 -31.19 -50.99 18.67
CA THR A 4 -31.56 -51.60 17.38
C THR A 4 -31.52 -50.53 16.29
N ILE A 5 -30.97 -50.84 15.11
CA ILE A 5 -30.86 -49.88 14.00
C ILE A 5 -32.23 -49.26 13.65
N ILE A 6 -33.30 -50.05 13.78
CA ILE A 6 -34.68 -49.61 13.51
C ILE A 6 -35.23 -48.57 14.52
N SER A 7 -34.58 -48.34 15.67
CA SER A 7 -35.01 -47.28 16.59
C SER A 7 -34.54 -45.90 16.15
N GLN A 8 -33.59 -45.81 15.21
CA GLN A 8 -33.03 -44.58 14.67
C GLN A 8 -33.65 -44.17 13.33
N THR A 9 -34.66 -44.90 12.86
CA THR A 9 -35.35 -44.59 11.61
C THR A 9 -36.64 -43.84 11.89
N ASP A 10 -37.13 -43.11 10.88
CA ASP A 10 -38.39 -42.37 10.96
C ASP A 10 -39.62 -43.28 11.12
N PHE A 11 -39.45 -44.61 10.99
CA PHE A 11 -40.47 -45.61 11.30
C PHE A 11 -40.77 -45.75 12.79
N ASN A 12 -39.91 -45.21 13.65
CA ASN A 12 -40.11 -45.22 15.09
C ASN A 12 -40.84 -43.95 15.56
N LEU A 13 -42.10 -44.08 15.98
CA LEU A 13 -42.88 -42.97 16.53
C LEU A 13 -42.30 -42.46 17.85
N ALA A 14 -41.56 -43.30 18.57
CA ALA A 14 -40.87 -42.94 19.80
C ALA A 14 -39.44 -42.42 19.55
N TYR A 15 -39.08 -42.05 18.32
CA TYR A 15 -37.73 -41.57 17.98
C TYR A 15 -37.28 -40.40 18.86
N ASN A 16 -38.17 -39.45 19.15
CA ASN A 16 -37.88 -38.30 20.02
C ASN A 16 -38.22 -38.53 21.50
N ASN A 17 -38.66 -39.74 21.88
CA ASN A 17 -39.06 -40.05 23.24
C ASN A 17 -37.95 -40.80 23.99
N PHE A 18 -37.13 -40.04 24.73
CA PHE A 18 -36.00 -40.55 25.50
C PHE A 18 -36.39 -41.41 26.72
N THR A 19 -37.67 -41.44 27.08
CA THR A 19 -38.19 -42.24 28.21
C THR A 19 -38.81 -43.56 27.77
N ALA A 20 -38.89 -43.81 26.46
CA ALA A 20 -39.51 -45.01 25.91
C ALA A 20 -38.67 -46.28 26.18
N THR A 21 -39.33 -47.33 26.67
CA THR A 21 -38.72 -48.62 26.99
C THR A 21 -38.42 -49.47 25.75
N GLY A 22 -38.88 -49.06 24.56
CA GLY A 22 -38.87 -49.83 23.29
C GLY A 22 -39.12 -48.95 22.06
N PRO A 23 -38.68 -49.35 20.85
CA PRO A 23 -39.15 -48.71 19.63
C PRO A 23 -40.64 -49.00 19.41
N VAL A 24 -41.40 -47.99 19.02
CA VAL A 24 -42.81 -48.12 18.64
C VAL A 24 -42.90 -47.92 17.14
N LEU A 25 -43.08 -49.02 16.41
CA LEU A 25 -43.04 -49.02 14.96
C LEU A 25 -44.44 -48.82 14.40
N SER A 26 -44.60 -47.79 13.56
CA SER A 26 -45.81 -47.59 12.77
C SER A 26 -45.39 -47.43 11.32
N ILE A 27 -45.69 -48.43 10.52
CA ILE A 27 -45.27 -48.48 9.12
C ILE A 27 -46.50 -48.29 8.26
N THR A 28 -46.55 -47.16 7.55
CA THR A 28 -47.59 -46.86 6.56
C THR A 28 -47.04 -46.96 5.15
N GLN A 29 -47.92 -47.09 4.17
CA GLN A 29 -47.55 -47.15 2.76
C GLN A 29 -46.77 -45.90 2.31
N ASP A 30 -47.19 -44.72 2.76
CA ASP A 30 -46.55 -43.45 2.37
C ASP A 30 -45.10 -43.36 2.87
N MET A 31 -44.84 -43.79 4.12
CA MET A 31 -43.50 -43.80 4.70
C MET A 31 -42.56 -44.75 3.96
N ILE A 32 -43.05 -45.92 3.54
CA ILE A 32 -42.25 -46.86 2.73
C ILE A 32 -41.93 -46.26 1.36
N ASN A 33 -42.90 -45.62 0.71
CA ASN A 33 -42.71 -45.01 -0.60
C ASN A 33 -41.68 -43.86 -0.55
N GLU A 34 -41.72 -43.03 0.49
CA GLU A 34 -40.76 -41.95 0.69
C GLU A 34 -39.35 -42.49 0.98
N ALA A 35 -39.23 -43.50 1.85
CA ALA A 35 -37.95 -44.15 2.11
C ALA A 35 -37.35 -44.78 0.84
N LEU A 36 -38.19 -45.43 0.02
CA LEU A 36 -37.76 -46.03 -1.24
C LEU A 36 -37.31 -44.95 -2.24
N ALA A 37 -38.03 -43.83 -2.35
CA ALA A 37 -37.65 -42.72 -3.22
C ALA A 37 -36.29 -42.12 -2.83
N ASN A 38 -36.06 -41.89 -1.53
CA ASN A 38 -34.80 -41.35 -1.01
C ASN A 38 -33.63 -42.32 -1.25
N ILE A 39 -33.83 -43.61 -1.01
CA ILE A 39 -32.83 -44.65 -1.31
C ILE A 39 -32.54 -44.70 -2.81
N THR A 40 -33.57 -44.62 -3.66
CA THR A 40 -33.41 -44.64 -5.12
C THR A 40 -32.63 -43.41 -5.62
N LEU A 41 -32.94 -42.21 -5.11
CA LEU A 41 -32.20 -40.99 -5.49
C LEU A 41 -30.75 -41.05 -5.01
N SER A 42 -30.53 -41.48 -3.77
CA SER A 42 -29.17 -41.65 -3.23
C SER A 42 -28.36 -42.69 -4.02
N THR A 43 -28.98 -43.80 -4.43
CA THR A 43 -28.31 -44.84 -5.23
C THR A 43 -28.07 -44.38 -6.67
N MET A 44 -28.99 -43.65 -7.28
CA MET A 44 -28.78 -43.03 -8.60
C MET A 44 -27.58 -42.05 -8.60
N TYR A 45 -27.38 -41.30 -7.52
CA TYR A 45 -26.25 -40.37 -7.40
C TYR A 45 -24.92 -41.09 -7.10
N THR A 46 -24.94 -42.09 -6.21
CA THR A 46 -23.71 -42.75 -5.72
C THR A 46 -23.20 -43.86 -6.62
N LEU A 47 -24.09 -44.58 -7.30
CA LEU A 47 -23.73 -45.67 -8.18
C LEU A 47 -23.62 -45.16 -9.62
N PRO A 48 -22.46 -45.30 -10.29
CA PRO A 48 -22.27 -44.85 -11.66
C PRO A 48 -22.97 -45.75 -12.71
N ILE A 49 -24.01 -46.48 -12.31
CA ILE A 49 -24.74 -47.43 -13.17
C ILE A 49 -25.57 -46.68 -14.24
N TRP A 50 -25.99 -45.45 -13.93
CA TRP A 50 -26.87 -44.64 -14.78
C TRP A 50 -26.14 -43.49 -15.48
N ASN A 51 -24.80 -43.51 -15.49
CA ASN A 51 -24.03 -42.43 -16.07
C ASN A 51 -24.01 -42.54 -17.60
N THR A 52 -24.35 -41.45 -18.29
CA THR A 52 -24.28 -41.34 -19.75
C THR A 52 -23.48 -40.11 -20.15
N THR A 53 -22.64 -40.23 -21.18
CA THR A 53 -21.86 -39.11 -21.70
C THR A 53 -22.67 -38.39 -22.77
N VAL A 54 -22.98 -37.11 -22.53
CA VAL A 54 -23.60 -36.22 -23.52
C VAL A 54 -22.60 -35.15 -23.96
N GLU A 55 -22.62 -34.80 -25.24
CA GLU A 55 -21.79 -33.72 -25.78
C GLU A 55 -22.29 -32.36 -25.26
N ALA A 56 -21.62 -31.82 -24.24
CA ALA A 56 -21.93 -30.51 -23.69
C ALA A 56 -21.24 -29.41 -24.49
N LYS A 57 -21.99 -28.70 -25.33
CA LYS A 57 -21.48 -27.50 -26.02
C LYS A 57 -21.60 -26.29 -25.10
N THR A 58 -20.46 -25.77 -24.66
CA THR A 58 -20.39 -24.50 -23.92
C THR A 58 -19.96 -23.39 -24.86
N THR A 59 -20.84 -22.41 -25.09
CA THR A 59 -20.52 -21.21 -25.87
C THR A 59 -20.16 -20.07 -24.91
N THR A 60 -18.90 -19.62 -24.95
CA THR A 60 -18.44 -18.45 -24.18
C THR A 60 -18.47 -17.22 -25.06
N TYR A 61 -19.21 -16.20 -24.65
CA TYR A 61 -19.22 -14.89 -25.32
C TYR A 61 -18.06 -14.03 -24.80
N ILE A 62 -17.24 -13.52 -25.71
CA ILE A 62 -16.20 -12.52 -25.40
C ILE A 62 -16.57 -11.19 -26.07
N ASN A 63 -16.51 -10.11 -25.29
CA ASN A 63 -16.70 -8.77 -25.81
C ASN A 63 -15.39 -8.28 -26.43
N ILE A 64 -15.37 -8.15 -27.76
CA ILE A 64 -14.25 -7.54 -28.49
C ILE A 64 -14.60 -6.07 -28.73
N TYR A 65 -13.92 -5.18 -28.01
CA TYR A 65 -14.07 -3.74 -28.19
C TYR A 65 -13.16 -3.26 -29.32
N SER A 66 -13.74 -2.90 -30.46
CA SER A 66 -13.01 -2.22 -31.54
C SER A 66 -13.12 -0.70 -31.35
N LEU A 67 -11.98 -0.04 -31.24
CA LEU A 67 -11.92 1.42 -31.15
C LEU A 67 -12.00 2.00 -32.57
N THR A 68 -13.12 2.65 -32.90
CA THR A 68 -13.39 3.25 -34.23
C THR A 68 -12.38 4.34 -34.62
N SER A 69 -11.69 4.95 -33.65
CA SER A 69 -10.72 6.01 -33.91
C SER A 69 -9.51 5.89 -32.97
N PRO A 70 -8.41 5.25 -33.40
CA PRO A 70 -7.24 5.05 -32.55
C PRO A 70 -6.54 6.36 -32.15
N LEU A 71 -6.78 7.45 -32.89
CA LEU A 71 -6.25 8.79 -32.59
C LEU A 71 -6.71 9.36 -31.26
N ASN A 72 -7.95 9.08 -30.83
CA ASN A 72 -8.47 9.55 -29.55
C ASN A 72 -7.74 8.90 -28.36
N LEU A 73 -7.06 7.78 -28.58
CA LEU A 73 -6.21 7.16 -27.58
C LEU A 73 -4.82 7.81 -27.60
N TYR A 74 -4.16 7.87 -28.75
CA TYR A 74 -2.77 8.35 -28.81
C TYR A 74 -2.60 9.81 -28.41
N LEU A 75 -3.56 10.68 -28.73
CA LEU A 75 -3.46 12.12 -28.45
C LEU A 75 -3.28 12.47 -26.97
N PRO A 76 -4.16 12.05 -26.04
CA PRO A 76 -4.01 12.38 -24.62
C PRO A 76 -2.73 11.79 -24.02
N TYR A 77 -2.37 10.55 -24.38
CA TYR A 77 -1.13 9.93 -23.86
C TYR A 77 0.13 10.63 -24.38
N ALA A 78 0.17 10.97 -25.66
CA ALA A 78 1.29 11.69 -26.25
C ALA A 78 1.43 13.10 -25.67
N LEU A 79 0.31 13.79 -25.41
CA LEU A 79 0.32 15.12 -24.83
C LEU A 79 0.80 15.11 -23.37
N CYS A 80 0.32 14.16 -22.56
CA CYS A 80 0.81 13.96 -21.20
C CYS A 80 2.30 13.62 -21.16
N LEU A 81 2.76 12.75 -22.06
CA LEU A 81 4.17 12.40 -22.17
C LEU A 81 5.03 13.61 -22.57
N ALA A 82 4.59 14.38 -23.57
CA ALA A 82 5.29 15.57 -24.04
C ALA A 82 5.39 16.63 -22.94
N LEU A 83 4.38 16.75 -22.08
CA LEU A 83 4.42 17.64 -20.92
C LEU A 83 5.34 17.12 -19.80
N ALA A 84 5.40 15.81 -19.58
CA ALA A 84 6.20 15.21 -18.51
C ALA A 84 7.71 15.25 -18.79
N ILE A 85 8.14 15.07 -20.04
CA ILE A 85 9.55 15.07 -20.45
C ILE A 85 10.32 16.33 -19.99
N PRO A 86 9.86 17.57 -20.25
CA PRO A 86 10.60 18.76 -19.83
C PRO A 86 10.73 18.86 -18.30
N PHE A 87 9.70 18.51 -17.53
CA PHE A 87 9.81 18.47 -16.06
C PHE A 87 10.84 17.43 -15.59
N LEU A 88 10.86 16.27 -16.23
CA LEU A 88 11.83 15.22 -15.92
C LEU A 88 13.26 15.66 -16.26
N LEU A 89 13.47 16.33 -17.39
CA LEU A 89 14.77 16.88 -17.78
C LEU A 89 15.23 17.99 -16.82
N LEU A 90 14.32 18.87 -16.39
CA LEU A 90 14.60 19.89 -15.39
C LEU A 90 14.99 19.26 -14.05
N GLY A 91 14.24 18.25 -13.59
CA GLY A 91 14.56 17.49 -12.38
C GLY A 91 15.93 16.80 -12.49
N ALA A 92 16.20 16.11 -13.61
CA ALA A 92 17.47 15.44 -13.83
C ALA A 92 18.65 16.41 -13.90
N ASN A 93 18.48 17.58 -14.51
CA ASN A 93 19.51 18.61 -14.54
C ASN A 93 19.76 19.21 -13.14
N SER A 94 18.70 19.43 -12.36
CA SER A 94 18.80 19.85 -10.96
C SER A 94 19.59 18.83 -10.12
N LEU A 95 19.31 17.53 -10.28
CA LEU A 95 20.06 16.48 -9.59
C LEU A 95 21.54 16.46 -10.00
N ARG A 96 21.84 16.69 -11.29
CA ARG A 96 23.23 16.73 -11.79
C ARG A 96 24.02 17.90 -11.22
N LEU A 97 23.41 19.08 -11.13
CA LEU A 97 24.06 20.30 -10.66
C LEU A 97 24.20 20.31 -9.12
N ASN A 98 23.16 19.89 -8.39
CA ASN A 98 23.15 19.97 -6.93
C ASN A 98 23.77 18.74 -6.25
N GLY A 99 23.90 17.60 -6.94
CA GLY A 99 24.60 16.40 -6.46
C GLY A 99 23.93 15.66 -5.30
N VAL A 100 22.83 16.19 -4.76
CA VAL A 100 22.00 15.60 -3.71
C VAL A 100 20.55 15.61 -4.21
N PRO A 101 19.79 14.50 -4.09
CA PRO A 101 18.37 14.53 -4.38
C PRO A 101 17.70 15.52 -3.44
N ALA A 102 16.99 16.51 -4.00
CA ALA A 102 16.05 17.29 -3.23
C ALA A 102 14.89 16.36 -2.86
N ILE A 103 15.03 15.66 -1.72
CA ILE A 103 13.88 15.02 -1.07
C ILE A 103 12.95 16.16 -0.66
N ASP A 104 11.65 15.96 -0.92
CA ASP A 104 10.57 16.89 -0.58
C ASP A 104 10.83 17.48 0.80
N GLY A 105 10.83 18.81 0.88
CA GLY A 105 11.23 19.63 2.01
C GLY A 105 10.45 19.35 3.30
N GLY A 106 10.63 18.15 3.84
CA GLY A 106 10.09 17.72 5.11
C GLY A 106 10.67 18.61 6.19
N PHE A 107 9.85 18.95 7.16
CA PHE A 107 10.25 19.71 8.34
C PHE A 107 11.56 19.19 8.96
N VAL A 108 11.77 17.88 8.94
CA VAL A 108 12.99 17.22 9.42
C VAL A 108 14.22 17.52 8.55
N GLN A 109 14.05 17.63 7.22
CA GLN A 109 15.12 18.05 6.32
C GLN A 109 15.50 19.51 6.56
N ILE A 110 14.51 20.39 6.71
CA ILE A 110 14.76 21.80 7.05
C ILE A 110 15.46 21.87 8.41
N LEU A 111 14.96 21.19 9.44
CA LEU A 111 15.61 21.14 10.75
C LEU A 111 17.04 20.58 10.67
N ALA A 112 17.25 19.43 10.04
CA ALA A 112 18.56 18.77 9.97
C ALA A 112 19.59 19.60 9.21
N THR A 113 19.15 20.38 8.23
CA THR A 113 20.03 21.28 7.46
C THR A 113 20.20 22.65 8.12
N THR A 114 19.33 23.06 9.03
CA THR A 114 19.43 24.34 9.76
C THR A 114 20.15 24.18 11.11
N THR A 115 20.13 22.99 11.71
CA THR A 115 20.69 22.70 13.03
C THR A 115 22.23 22.66 12.99
N GLY A 116 22.88 23.51 13.79
CA GLY A 116 24.35 23.55 13.90
C GLY A 116 25.01 24.79 13.29
N ASN A 117 24.24 25.77 12.82
CA ASN A 117 24.78 27.06 12.40
C ASN A 117 24.47 28.16 13.43
N ARG A 118 25.53 28.71 14.05
CA ARG A 118 25.45 29.77 15.06
C ARG A 118 24.94 31.11 14.51
N GLY A 119 25.26 31.47 13.26
CA GLY A 119 24.77 32.70 12.64
C GLY A 119 23.26 32.67 12.41
N LEU A 120 22.76 31.53 11.93
CA LEU A 120 21.34 31.29 11.70
C LEU A 120 20.58 31.11 13.02
N GLU A 121 21.16 30.43 14.01
CA GLU A 121 20.61 30.30 15.37
C GLU A 121 20.48 31.66 16.08
N ASN A 122 21.49 32.54 15.97
CA ASN A 122 21.44 33.89 16.54
C ASN A 122 20.37 34.77 15.88
N ALA A 123 20.25 34.70 14.55
CA ALA A 123 19.23 35.46 13.82
C ALA A 123 17.82 34.88 14.10
N ALA A 124 17.68 33.56 14.20
CA ALA A 124 16.42 32.90 14.57
C ALA A 124 16.02 33.14 16.04
N ALA A 125 16.99 33.35 16.95
CA ALA A 125 16.71 33.73 18.33
C ALA A 125 15.93 35.06 18.41
N GLY A 126 16.16 35.99 17.46
CA GLY A 126 15.40 37.22 17.32
C GLY A 126 13.93 37.03 16.92
N GLY A 127 13.57 35.87 16.36
CA GLY A 127 12.21 35.49 15.97
C GLY A 127 11.60 34.35 16.80
N CYS A 128 12.22 34.01 17.95
CA CYS A 128 11.91 32.81 18.74
C CYS A 128 10.44 32.75 19.23
N LEU A 129 9.76 33.89 19.35
CA LEU A 129 8.36 33.97 19.78
C LEU A 129 7.35 33.62 18.67
N GLY A 130 7.80 33.50 17.41
CA GLY A 130 6.93 33.26 16.26
C GLY A 130 6.02 34.45 15.93
N GLY A 131 5.36 34.38 14.78
CA GLY A 131 4.53 35.47 14.23
C GLY A 131 5.27 36.34 13.23
N SER A 132 4.57 36.80 12.19
CA SER A 132 5.13 37.63 11.12
C SER A 132 5.66 38.97 11.65
N GLU A 133 5.08 39.50 12.71
CA GLU A 133 5.50 40.75 13.35
C GLU A 133 6.82 40.64 14.14
N ASN A 134 7.16 39.43 14.62
CA ASN A 134 8.35 39.20 15.46
C ASN A 134 9.54 38.67 14.66
N THR A 135 9.40 38.53 13.34
CA THR A 135 10.49 38.06 12.49
C THR A 135 11.42 39.25 12.16
N PRO A 136 12.69 39.23 12.58
CA PRO A 136 13.63 40.32 12.29
C PRO A 136 13.77 40.51 10.78
N ARG A 137 13.75 41.76 10.29
CA ARG A 137 13.99 42.05 8.86
C ARG A 137 15.35 41.54 8.39
N GLU A 138 16.32 41.56 9.29
CA GLU A 138 17.66 40.99 9.08
C GLU A 138 17.62 39.49 8.74
N LEU A 139 16.66 38.74 9.29
CA LEU A 139 16.46 37.32 8.96
C LEU A 139 15.81 37.15 7.58
N MET A 140 14.90 38.05 7.19
CA MET A 140 14.23 38.02 5.88
C MET A 140 15.17 38.40 4.74
N ASP A 141 16.11 39.32 4.98
CA ASP A 141 17.10 39.76 3.99
C ASP A 141 18.35 38.86 3.95
N MET A 142 18.46 37.89 4.86
CA MET A 142 19.61 37.01 4.95
C MET A 142 19.66 36.01 3.77
N LYS A 143 20.68 36.14 2.93
CA LYS A 143 20.95 35.19 1.85
C LYS A 143 21.59 33.92 2.40
N ILE A 144 20.81 32.86 2.47
CA ILE A 144 21.26 31.53 2.88
C ILE A 144 21.65 30.68 1.66
N ARG A 145 22.69 29.86 1.80
CA ARG A 145 23.11 28.86 0.81
C ARG A 145 23.24 27.50 1.48
N PHE A 146 23.00 26.43 0.72
CA PHE A 146 23.22 25.06 1.17
C PHE A 146 24.62 24.58 0.79
N GLY A 147 25.35 23.99 1.73
CA GLY A 147 26.68 23.44 1.48
C GLY A 147 27.37 22.85 2.71
N GLU A 148 28.67 22.59 2.62
CA GLU A 148 29.49 22.11 3.73
C GLU A 148 29.69 23.24 4.74
N LEU A 149 29.27 23.02 6.00
CA LEU A 149 29.41 23.99 7.07
C LEU A 149 30.87 24.06 7.53
N VAL A 150 31.48 25.24 7.45
CA VAL A 150 32.86 25.49 7.90
C VAL A 150 32.80 26.33 9.17
N GLY A 151 33.33 25.81 10.28
CA GLY A 151 33.39 26.56 11.54
C GLY A 151 34.24 27.84 11.40
N GLN A 152 33.90 28.87 12.18
CA GLN A 152 34.56 30.19 12.18
C GLN A 152 36.01 30.18 12.75
N HIS A 153 36.56 29.01 13.03
CA HIS A 153 38.00 28.83 13.17
C HIS A 153 38.43 27.99 11.99
N GLY A 154 39.38 28.48 11.18
CA GLY A 154 39.96 27.78 10.02
C GLY A 154 40.67 26.45 10.34
N GLU A 155 40.31 25.79 11.43
CA GLU A 155 40.54 24.39 11.68
C GLU A 155 39.47 23.58 10.95
N VAL A 156 39.87 23.04 9.80
CA VAL A 156 39.29 21.79 9.31
C VAL A 156 39.48 20.80 10.44
N ASP A 157 38.43 20.58 11.22
CA ASP A 157 38.43 19.67 12.36
C ASP A 157 38.86 18.28 11.83
N LYS A 158 40.14 17.93 11.99
CA LYS A 158 40.79 16.79 11.30
C LYS A 158 40.24 15.43 11.75
N GLY A 159 39.23 15.40 12.61
CA GLY A 159 38.47 14.22 13.02
C GLY A 159 36.95 14.44 13.11
N GLY A 160 36.43 15.62 12.75
CA GLY A 160 35.00 15.93 12.82
C GLY A 160 34.24 15.41 11.61
N VAL A 161 33.07 14.81 11.82
CA VAL A 161 32.17 14.40 10.73
C VAL A 161 31.79 15.65 9.93
N LYS A 162 32.08 15.65 8.62
CA LYS A 162 31.70 16.75 7.73
C LYS A 162 30.18 16.84 7.66
N ARG A 163 29.62 18.03 7.90
CA ARG A 163 28.17 18.26 7.91
C ARG A 163 27.77 19.17 6.77
N ALA A 164 26.65 18.85 6.13
CA ALA A 164 26.01 19.70 5.13
C ALA A 164 24.83 20.42 5.78
N GLY A 165 24.69 21.73 5.53
CA GLY A 165 23.64 22.55 6.11
C GLY A 165 23.49 23.90 5.42
N PHE A 166 22.51 24.68 5.89
CA PHE A 166 22.23 26.04 5.48
C PHE A 166 23.05 27.02 6.32
N GLY A 167 23.66 27.99 5.65
CA GLY A 167 24.34 29.07 6.31
C GLY A 167 24.62 30.26 5.42
N THR A 168 25.24 31.28 6.00
CA THR A 168 25.60 32.51 5.30
C THR A 168 26.77 32.27 4.34
N GLU A 169 27.01 33.18 3.39
CA GLU A 169 28.06 33.01 2.36
C GLU A 169 29.48 32.80 2.93
N GLY A 170 29.74 33.25 4.16
CA GLY A 170 31.02 33.04 4.86
C GLY A 170 31.12 31.73 5.66
N GLU A 171 30.01 31.03 5.87
CA GLU A 171 29.93 29.83 6.72
C GLU A 171 29.75 28.55 5.90
N VAL A 172 29.54 28.68 4.58
CA VAL A 172 29.17 27.57 3.69
C VAL A 172 30.10 27.49 2.50
N VAL A 173 30.65 26.30 2.25
CA VAL A 173 31.43 25.99 1.05
C VAL A 173 30.68 24.98 0.18
N SER A 174 30.83 25.05 -1.14
CA SER A 174 30.20 24.11 -2.07
C SER A 174 30.54 22.65 -1.74
N LEU A 175 29.54 21.76 -1.81
CA LEU A 175 29.71 20.33 -1.53
C LEU A 175 30.72 19.69 -2.49
N ARG A 176 31.61 18.87 -1.94
CA ARG A 176 32.58 18.09 -2.72
C ARG A 176 32.03 16.69 -3.00
N LYS A 177 31.89 16.37 -4.29
CA LYS A 177 31.54 15.03 -4.77
C LYS A 177 32.52 13.99 -4.20
N ARG A 178 31.99 12.82 -3.81
CA ARG A 178 32.72 11.67 -3.20
C ARG A 178 33.21 11.86 -1.76
N THR A 179 32.61 12.78 -1.01
CA THR A 179 32.89 12.95 0.42
C THR A 179 31.73 12.38 1.25
N VAL A 180 32.02 11.68 2.35
CA VAL A 180 30.99 11.22 3.29
C VAL A 180 30.60 12.39 4.18
N TYR A 181 29.32 12.76 4.14
CA TYR A 181 28.71 13.79 4.97
C TYR A 181 27.74 13.13 5.95
N GLY A 182 27.83 13.48 7.24
CA GLY A 182 27.09 12.79 8.29
C GLY A 182 27.64 11.39 8.60
N ARG A 183 27.26 10.84 9.75
CA ARG A 183 27.52 9.45 10.15
C ARG A 183 26.18 8.80 10.48
#